data_AF-A0A2K1Q0S6-F1
#
_entry.id   AF-A0A2K1Q0S6-F1
#
_cell.length_a   1.000
_cell.length_b   1.000
_cell.length_c   1.000
_cell.angle_alpha   90.00
_cell.angle_beta   90.00
_cell.angle_gamma   90.00
#
_symmetry.space_group_name_H-M   'P 1'
#
loop_
_entity.id
_entity.type
_entity.pdbx_description
1 polymer ?
#
loop_
_entity_poly.entity_id
_entity_poly.type
_entity_poly.pdbx_seq_one_letter_code
_entity_poly.pdbx_strand_id
1 'polypeptide(L)'
;MPFVDPLTAAGPAVLEIFDHPEKYTGMTVSVIGEILTARQMVDTFVRVTGQKAHYASAYTRDELLRHFPAFGANEYLVRELVGMVEYAVEYGYYAPQRDLEWSRKIDPNALTWKQFLQKSEWRGELTRYDASPESLQFG
;
A
#
# COMPACT_ATOMS: atom_id res chain seq x y z
N MET A 1 -9.95 2.24 3.20
CA MET A 1 -8.84 1.88 2.31
C MET A 1 -7.74 1.27 3.14
N PRO A 2 -7.24 0.09 2.78
CA PRO A 2 -6.12 -0.53 3.47
C PRO A 2 -4.82 0.21 3.17
N PHE A 3 -4.00 0.38 4.21
CA PHE A 3 -2.62 0.78 4.12
C PHE A 3 -1.76 -0.39 4.61
N VAL A 4 -0.64 -0.63 3.94
CA VAL A 4 0.41 -1.55 4.36
C VAL A 4 1.74 -0.83 4.17
N ASP A 5 2.66 -0.96 5.13
CA ASP A 5 4.03 -0.47 4.96
C ASP A 5 4.72 -1.27 3.84
N PRO A 6 5.02 -0.65 2.69
CA PRO A 6 5.58 -1.36 1.55
C PRO A 6 7.03 -1.80 1.77
N LEU A 7 7.71 -1.29 2.80
CA LEU A 7 9.15 -1.54 3.00
C LEU A 7 9.43 -2.73 3.91
N THR A 8 8.62 -2.96 4.92
CA THR A 8 8.95 -3.96 5.97
C THR A 8 7.88 -5.01 6.23
N ALA A 9 6.61 -4.77 5.86
CA ALA A 9 5.51 -5.66 6.24
C ALA A 9 5.57 -7.06 5.60
N ALA A 10 6.24 -7.19 4.44
CA ALA A 10 6.32 -8.47 3.73
C ALA A 10 7.16 -9.52 4.50
N GLY A 11 8.24 -9.08 5.18
CA GLY A 11 9.18 -9.99 5.85
C GLY A 11 8.52 -10.86 6.92
N PRO A 12 7.89 -10.27 7.96
CA PRO A 12 7.19 -11.02 9.01
C PRO A 12 6.08 -11.92 8.48
N ALA A 13 5.32 -11.45 7.48
CA ALA A 13 4.25 -12.23 6.87
C ALA A 13 4.76 -13.49 6.17
N VAL A 14 5.86 -13.37 5.41
CA VAL A 14 6.48 -14.51 4.73
C VAL A 14 7.13 -15.47 5.73
N LEU A 15 7.78 -14.95 6.77
CA LEU A 15 8.39 -15.77 7.83
C LEU A 15 7.33 -16.61 8.54
N GLU A 16 6.21 -16.01 8.97
CA GLU A 16 5.08 -16.72 9.61
C GLU A 16 4.53 -17.83 8.71
N ILE A 17 4.44 -17.61 7.40
CA ILE A 17 3.97 -18.63 6.45
C ILE A 17 4.94 -19.81 6.35
N PHE A 18 6.25 -19.54 6.36
CA PHE A 18 7.28 -20.58 6.27
C PHE A 18 7.50 -21.35 7.57
N ASP A 19 7.30 -20.71 8.74
CA ASP A 19 7.40 -21.36 10.04
C ASP A 19 6.18 -22.25 10.34
N HIS A 20 5.04 -21.99 9.69
CA HIS A 20 3.77 -22.71 9.89
C HIS A 20 3.10 -23.14 8.56
N PRO A 21 3.79 -23.85 7.65
CA PRO A 21 3.30 -24.13 6.30
C PRO A 21 1.99 -24.95 6.29
N GLU A 22 1.80 -25.83 7.27
CA GLU A 22 0.59 -26.63 7.45
C GLU A 22 -0.66 -25.78 7.71
N LYS A 23 -0.49 -24.60 8.31
CA LYS A 23 -1.56 -23.65 8.59
C LYS A 23 -1.96 -22.86 7.35
N TYR A 24 -1.04 -22.60 6.43
CA TYR A 24 -1.23 -21.63 5.34
C TYR A 24 -1.27 -22.22 3.94
N THR A 25 -0.97 -23.52 3.78
CA THR A 25 -0.99 -24.18 2.47
C THR A 25 -2.35 -24.01 1.79
N GLY A 26 -2.35 -23.43 0.59
CA GLY A 26 -3.57 -23.19 -0.21
C GLY A 26 -4.42 -22.00 0.27
N MET A 27 -3.99 -21.25 1.28
CA MET A 27 -4.71 -20.09 1.77
C MET A 27 -4.26 -18.79 1.08
N THR A 28 -5.18 -17.84 0.95
CA THR A 28 -4.85 -16.44 0.64
C THR A 28 -5.00 -15.61 1.91
N VAL A 29 -3.91 -14.97 2.33
CA VAL A 29 -3.88 -14.06 3.49
C VAL A 29 -3.70 -12.61 3.04
N SER A 30 -4.30 -11.67 3.78
CA SER A 30 -4.19 -10.24 3.51
C SER A 30 -3.15 -9.60 4.44
N VAL A 31 -2.15 -8.94 3.88
CA VAL A 31 -1.18 -8.15 4.65
C VAL A 31 -1.68 -6.71 4.74
N ILE A 32 -2.10 -6.27 5.93
CA ILE A 32 -2.67 -4.94 6.19
C ILE A 32 -2.04 -4.35 7.46
N GLY A 33 -1.51 -3.14 7.35
CA GLY A 33 -1.05 -2.38 8.53
C GLY A 33 -2.21 -1.66 9.21
N GLU A 34 -3.07 -0.99 8.44
CA GLU A 34 -4.16 -0.17 8.99
C GLU A 34 -5.28 0.03 7.96
N ILE A 35 -6.53 0.20 8.41
CA ILE A 35 -7.65 0.64 7.57
C ILE A 35 -7.95 2.11 7.85
N LEU A 36 -7.94 2.93 6.80
CA LEU A 36 -8.13 4.38 6.89
C LEU A 36 -9.19 4.87 5.90
N THR A 37 -9.90 5.93 6.28
CA THR A 37 -10.65 6.76 5.33
C THR A 37 -9.69 7.69 4.57
N ALA A 38 -10.10 8.14 3.38
CA ALA A 38 -9.33 9.12 2.61
C ALA A 38 -9.03 10.40 3.42
N ARG A 39 -10.00 10.84 4.25
CA ARG A 39 -9.82 11.97 5.17
C ARG A 39 -8.73 11.70 6.20
N GLN A 40 -8.76 10.55 6.88
CA GLN A 40 -7.73 10.21 7.87
C GLN A 40 -6.33 10.12 7.25
N MET A 41 -6.21 9.65 6.01
CA MET A 41 -4.95 9.59 5.28
C MET A 41 -4.38 10.99 5.05
N VAL A 42 -5.20 11.92 4.52
CA VAL A 42 -4.81 13.32 4.29
C VAL A 42 -4.51 14.05 5.60
N ASP A 43 -5.41 13.99 6.58
CA ASP A 43 -5.25 14.70 7.86
C ASP A 43 -3.98 14.25 8.59
N THR A 44 -3.68 12.94 8.55
CA THR A 44 -2.46 12.39 9.15
C THR A 44 -1.22 12.85 8.41
N PHE A 45 -1.24 12.87 7.07
CA PHE A 45 -0.14 13.38 6.27
C PHE A 45 0.16 14.85 6.57
N VAL A 46 -0.86 15.71 6.58
CA VAL A 46 -0.73 17.14 6.91
C VAL A 46 -0.17 17.32 8.32
N ARG A 47 -0.70 16.57 9.29
CA ARG A 47 -0.26 16.66 10.70
C ARG A 47 1.19 16.23 10.90
N VAL A 48 1.65 15.18 10.22
CA VAL A 48 3.01 14.65 10.40
C VAL A 48 4.03 15.48 9.63
N THR A 49 3.72 15.87 8.39
CA THR A 49 4.69 16.51 7.48
C THR A 49 4.65 18.04 7.51
N GLY A 50 3.57 18.63 8.04
CA GLY A 50 3.29 20.07 7.97
C GLY A 50 2.90 20.57 6.57
N GLN A 51 2.80 19.69 5.57
CA GLN A 51 2.50 20.07 4.19
C GLN A 51 1.00 20.11 3.94
N LYS A 52 0.57 21.12 3.19
CA LYS A 52 -0.83 21.22 2.76
C LYS A 52 -1.11 20.12 1.75
N ALA A 53 -2.13 19.32 2.04
CA ALA A 53 -2.64 18.30 1.15
C ALA A 53 -4.18 18.32 1.18
N HIS A 54 -4.80 17.89 0.08
CA HIS A 54 -6.23 17.68 0.01
C HIS A 54 -6.49 16.39 -0.75
N TYR A 55 -7.65 15.79 -0.50
CA TYR A 55 -8.11 14.64 -1.28
C TYR A 55 -8.55 15.13 -2.67
N ALA A 56 -8.07 14.46 -3.72
CA ALA A 56 -8.53 14.65 -5.08
C ALA A 56 -8.94 13.28 -5.67
N SER A 57 -10.08 13.25 -6.37
CA SER A 57 -10.54 12.04 -7.05
C SER A 57 -9.62 11.71 -8.21
N ALA A 58 -9.26 10.44 -8.35
CA ALA A 58 -8.51 9.90 -9.48
C ALA A 58 -9.14 8.58 -9.95
N TYR A 59 -10.48 8.50 -9.89
CA TYR A 59 -11.22 7.25 -10.12
C TYR A 59 -11.38 6.93 -11.59
N THR A 60 -11.56 7.96 -12.43
CA THR A 60 -11.62 7.77 -13.89
C THR A 60 -10.26 8.01 -14.52
N ARG A 61 -10.06 7.48 -15.73
CA ARG A 61 -8.87 7.77 -16.55
C ARG A 61 -8.59 9.28 -16.66
N ASP A 62 -9.61 10.07 -16.96
CA ASP A 62 -9.46 11.52 -17.14
C ASP A 62 -9.09 12.23 -15.84
N GLU A 63 -9.64 11.81 -14.71
CA GLU A 63 -9.25 12.32 -13.40
C GLU A 63 -7.81 11.92 -13.04
N LEU A 64 -7.44 10.66 -13.24
CA LEU A 64 -6.09 10.15 -13.00
C LEU A 64 -5.07 10.95 -13.83
N LEU A 65 -5.31 11.14 -15.12
CA LEU A 65 -4.37 11.85 -16.01
C LEU A 65 -4.37 13.37 -15.80
N ARG A 66 -5.44 13.95 -15.25
CA ARG A 66 -5.45 15.35 -14.80
C ARG A 66 -4.45 15.57 -13.66
N HIS A 67 -4.34 14.61 -12.75
CA HIS A 67 -3.44 14.68 -11.60
C HIS A 67 -2.04 14.15 -11.90
N PHE A 68 -1.92 13.15 -12.77
CA PHE A 68 -0.68 12.47 -13.12
C PHE A 68 -0.50 12.36 -14.65
N PRO A 69 -0.31 13.48 -15.37
CA PRO A 69 -0.26 13.48 -16.83
C PRO A 69 0.87 12.60 -17.40
N ALA A 70 1.98 12.47 -16.67
CA ALA A 70 3.10 11.63 -17.06
C ALA A 70 2.75 10.14 -17.21
N PHE A 71 1.71 9.64 -16.53
CA PHE A 71 1.26 8.25 -16.68
C PHE A 71 0.67 7.97 -18.07
N GLY A 72 0.20 8.99 -18.78
CA GLY A 72 -0.33 8.85 -20.14
C GLY A 72 0.70 8.34 -21.17
N ALA A 73 1.99 8.34 -20.83
CA ALA A 73 3.03 7.71 -21.65
C ALA A 73 2.95 6.17 -21.65
N ASN A 74 2.20 5.56 -20.72
CA ASN A 74 2.02 4.12 -20.61
C ASN A 74 0.54 3.76 -20.41
N GLU A 75 -0.16 3.48 -21.50
CA GLU A 75 -1.59 3.16 -21.47
C GLU A 75 -1.90 1.88 -20.68
N TYR A 76 -0.98 0.91 -20.66
CA TYR A 76 -1.15 -0.31 -19.85
C TYR A 76 -1.20 0.03 -18.36
N LEU A 77 -0.25 0.84 -17.88
CA LEU A 77 -0.25 1.32 -16.48
C LEU A 77 -1.53 2.06 -16.13
N VAL A 78 -1.98 2.98 -17.00
CA VAL A 78 -3.22 3.74 -16.79
C VAL A 78 -4.43 2.80 -16.65
N ARG A 79 -4.53 1.79 -17.52
CA ARG A 79 -5.62 0.81 -17.47
C ARG A 79 -5.58 -0.03 -16.19
N GLU A 80 -4.41 -0.51 -15.77
CA GLU A 80 -4.28 -1.30 -14.54
C GLU A 80 -4.64 -0.47 -13.30
N LEU A 81 -4.19 0.79 -13.23
CA LEU A 81 -4.50 1.66 -12.09
C LEU A 81 -5.99 1.97 -11.98
N VAL A 82 -6.64 2.33 -13.09
CA VAL A 82 -8.09 2.60 -13.12
C VAL A 82 -8.86 1.32 -12.78
N GLY A 83 -8.54 0.20 -13.43
CA GLY A 83 -9.22 -1.07 -13.20
C GLY A 83 -9.09 -1.57 -11.75
N MET A 84 -7.92 -1.43 -11.13
CA MET A 84 -7.72 -1.77 -9.72
C MET A 84 -8.62 -0.93 -8.81
N VAL A 85 -8.73 0.36 -9.08
CA VAL A 85 -9.52 1.30 -8.26
C VAL A 85 -11.01 1.06 -8.44
N GLU A 86 -11.48 0.87 -9.68
CA GLU A 86 -12.86 0.51 -9.99
C GLU A 86 -13.25 -0.81 -9.30
N TYR A 87 -12.39 -1.83 -9.42
CA TYR A 87 -12.60 -3.12 -8.75
C TYR A 87 -12.71 -2.96 -7.23
N ALA A 88 -11.81 -2.19 -6.61
CA ALA A 88 -11.82 -1.98 -5.17
C ALA A 88 -13.05 -1.20 -4.68
N VAL A 89 -13.63 -0.32 -5.51
CA VAL A 89 -14.87 0.42 -5.21
C VAL A 89 -16.09 -0.48 -5.37
N GLU A 90 -16.14 -1.27 -6.44
CA GLU A 90 -17.30 -2.11 -6.78
C GLU A 90 -17.38 -3.35 -5.87
N TYR A 91 -16.25 -4.01 -5.62
CA TYR A 91 -16.19 -5.29 -4.91
C TYR A 91 -15.58 -5.18 -3.50
N GLY A 92 -15.07 -4.00 -3.14
CA GLY A 92 -14.26 -3.81 -1.93
C GLY A 92 -12.82 -4.30 -2.12
N TYR A 93 -11.91 -3.87 -1.23
CA TYR A 93 -10.52 -4.33 -1.27
C TYR A 93 -10.37 -5.82 -0.92
N TYR A 94 -11.30 -6.38 -0.14
CA TYR A 94 -11.24 -7.75 0.34
C TYR A 94 -12.64 -8.34 0.44
N ALA A 95 -12.78 -9.62 0.08
CA ALA A 95 -14.01 -10.37 0.30
C ALA A 95 -14.37 -10.40 1.80
N PRO A 96 -15.66 -10.41 2.18
CA PRO A 96 -16.10 -10.35 3.58
C PRO A 96 -15.48 -11.41 4.50
N GLN A 97 -15.00 -12.53 3.95
CA GLN A 97 -14.42 -13.65 4.68
C GLN A 97 -12.91 -13.50 4.95
N ARG A 98 -12.23 -12.44 4.46
CA ARG A 98 -10.79 -12.25 4.68
C ARG A 98 -10.51 -11.66 6.06
N ASP A 99 -9.52 -12.24 6.77
CA ASP A 99 -9.04 -11.70 8.04
C ASP A 99 -8.20 -10.44 7.77
N LEU A 100 -8.74 -9.28 8.16
CA LEU A 100 -8.07 -7.98 8.00
C LEU A 100 -7.09 -7.66 9.14
N GLU A 101 -7.13 -8.44 10.21
CA GLU A 101 -6.32 -8.25 11.42
C GLU A 101 -5.16 -9.24 11.51
N TRP A 102 -5.12 -10.25 10.64
CA TRP A 102 -4.12 -11.33 10.65
C TRP A 102 -2.68 -10.80 10.72
N SER A 103 -2.33 -9.85 9.85
CA SER A 103 -0.98 -9.27 9.79
C SER A 103 -0.58 -8.58 11.09
N ARG A 104 -1.52 -7.94 11.80
CA ARG A 104 -1.23 -7.29 13.09
C ARG A 104 -1.10 -8.29 14.24
N LYS A 105 -1.76 -9.45 14.13
CA LYS A 105 -1.62 -10.53 15.11
C LYS A 105 -0.23 -11.17 15.05
N ILE A 106 0.30 -11.35 13.84
CA ILE A 106 1.60 -12.01 13.61
C ILE A 106 2.77 -11.02 13.68
N ASP A 107 2.53 -9.75 13.36
CA ASP A 107 3.50 -8.66 13.56
C ASP A 107 2.89 -7.50 14.36
N PRO A 108 3.06 -7.50 15.70
CA PRO A 108 2.65 -6.37 16.54
C PRO A 108 3.36 -5.05 16.22
N ASN A 109 4.47 -5.09 15.47
CA ASN A 109 5.23 -3.91 15.04
C ASN A 109 4.80 -3.38 13.66
N ALA A 110 3.79 -3.99 13.04
CA ALA A 110 3.25 -3.53 11.76
C ALA A 110 2.90 -2.03 11.84
N LEU A 111 3.51 -1.23 10.96
CA LEU A 111 3.39 0.22 11.03
C LEU A 111 2.00 0.71 10.60
N THR A 112 1.45 1.61 11.41
CA THR A 112 0.34 2.48 10.98
C THR A 112 0.82 3.50 9.94
N TRP A 113 -0.11 4.14 9.23
CA TRP A 113 0.23 5.20 8.27
C TRP A 113 1.03 6.34 8.92
N LYS A 114 0.64 6.73 10.14
CA LYS A 114 1.36 7.76 10.91
C LYS A 114 2.80 7.33 11.20
N GLN A 115 3.00 6.10 11.68
CA GLN A 115 4.33 5.60 12.03
C GLN A 115 5.21 5.42 10.79
N PHE A 116 4.64 4.97 9.67
CA PHE A 116 5.34 4.93 8.39
C PHE A 116 5.87 6.31 8.03
N LEU A 117 5.01 7.34 7.99
CA LEU A 117 5.41 8.72 7.67
C LEU A 117 6.49 9.27 8.59
N GLN A 118 6.40 8.97 9.90
CA GLN A 118 7.40 9.40 10.88
C GLN A 118 8.75 8.70 10.70
N LYS A 119 8.74 7.42 10.32
CA LYS A 119 9.94 6.59 10.20
C LYS A 119 10.64 6.76 8.85
N SER A 120 9.87 6.87 7.77
CA SER A 120 10.41 7.07 6.42
C SER A 120 10.79 8.52 6.14
N GLU A 121 10.28 9.45 6.96
CA GLU A 121 10.38 10.90 6.72
C GLU A 121 9.83 11.30 5.35
N TRP A 122 8.99 10.46 4.73
CA TRP A 122 8.46 10.71 3.39
C TRP A 122 7.53 11.91 3.38
N ARG A 123 7.76 12.81 2.41
CA ARG A 123 7.11 14.12 2.33
C ARG A 123 6.32 14.31 1.05
N GLY A 124 6.00 13.26 0.31
CA GLY A 124 5.20 13.35 -0.92
C GLY A 124 6.03 13.27 -2.20
N GLU A 125 7.35 13.21 -2.10
CA GLU A 125 8.27 13.09 -3.21
C GLU A 125 8.18 11.73 -3.91
N LEU A 126 8.44 11.73 -5.22
CA LEU A 126 8.59 10.49 -5.99
C LEU A 126 9.84 9.76 -5.49
N THR A 127 9.63 8.68 -4.74
CA THR A 127 10.69 7.82 -4.23
C THR A 127 10.79 6.58 -5.10
N ARG A 128 11.99 6.26 -5.58
CA ARG A 128 12.26 4.98 -6.25
C ARG A 128 12.91 4.04 -5.24
N TYR A 129 12.40 2.82 -5.19
CA TYR A 129 12.90 1.74 -4.31
C TYR A 129 13.63 0.67 -5.13
N ASP A 130 14.13 1.03 -6.30
CA ASP A 130 15.01 0.19 -7.08
C ASP A 130 16.24 -0.17 -6.24
N ALA A 131 16.48 -1.48 -6.11
CA ALA A 131 17.76 -2.00 -5.69
C ALA A 131 18.85 -1.36 -6.56
N SER A 132 19.86 -0.77 -5.93
CA SER A 132 21.06 -0.37 -6.67
C SER A 132 21.58 -1.62 -7.42
N PRO A 133 22.11 -1.47 -8.66
CA PRO A 133 22.62 -2.60 -9.44
C PRO A 133 23.67 -3.46 -8.72
N GLU A 134 24.27 -2.93 -7.64
CA GLU A 134 25.29 -3.58 -6.82
C GLU A 134 24.74 -4.72 -5.93
N SER A 135 23.43 -4.77 -5.69
CA SER A 135 22.82 -5.74 -4.76
C SER A 135 22.39 -7.07 -5.40
N LEU A 136 22.62 -7.26 -6.71
CA LEU A 136 22.32 -8.49 -7.44
C LEU A 136 23.55 -9.38 -7.71
N GLN A 137 24.69 -9.12 -7.07
CA GLN A 137 25.79 -10.08 -7.02
C GLN A 137 25.57 -11.07 -5.87
N PHE A 138 24.72 -12.06 -6.10
CA PHE A 138 24.80 -13.31 -5.35
C PHE A 138 25.89 -14.17 -6.01
N GLY A 139 27.00 -14.34 -5.28
CA GLY A 139 28.06 -15.30 -5.61
C GLY A 139 27.71 -16.72 -5.25
#